data_AF-A0ABD2YR89-F1
#
_entry.id   AF-A0ABD2YR89-F1
#
_cell.length_a   1.000
_cell.length_b   1.000
_cell.length_c   1.000
_cell.angle_alpha   90.00
_cell.angle_beta   90.00
_cell.angle_gamma   90.00
#
_symmetry.space_group_name_H-M   'P 1'
#
loop_
_entity.id
_entity.type
_entity.pdbx_description
1 polymer ?
#
loop_
_entity_poly.entity_id
_entity_poly.type
_entity_poly.pdbx_seq_one_letter_code
_entity_poly.pdbx_strand_id
1 'polypeptide(L)'
;MEWIITPEWRTSVKLEWLNIEGSRKLISISKGVPPEGTLANLEVLRSYCNSMRNSLSFELVQNLKDLQEIVIENCRRVETIIAATEDIDQINEVNSAEVILPKLQKLLLRSLPALRTICSSVTICDSLSFIEVVKCPELKVLPFFMEIRQQLVDSLKEIKGNRNW
;
A
#
# COMPACT_ATOMS: atom_id res chain seq x y z
N MET A 1 -1.97 19.08 -7.88
CA MET A 1 -2.46 17.81 -8.42
C MET A 1 -2.83 16.93 -7.24
N GLU A 2 -4.06 16.43 -7.20
CA GLU A 2 -4.63 15.69 -6.05
C GLU A 2 -4.54 14.16 -6.21
N TRP A 3 -4.30 13.68 -7.43
CA TRP A 3 -4.12 12.27 -7.79
C TRP A 3 -3.05 12.13 -8.88
N ILE A 4 -2.33 11.01 -8.93
CA ILE A 4 -1.31 10.74 -9.95
C ILE A 4 -1.93 10.04 -11.15
N ILE A 5 -2.73 9.02 -10.87
CA ILE A 5 -3.45 8.22 -11.86
C ILE A 5 -4.89 8.71 -11.87
N THR A 6 -5.37 9.09 -13.06
CA THR A 6 -6.77 9.43 -13.31
C THR A 6 -7.40 8.41 -14.27
N PRO A 7 -8.73 8.30 -14.35
CA PRO A 7 -9.39 7.38 -15.29
C PRO A 7 -9.03 7.62 -16.77
N GLU A 8 -8.54 8.82 -17.10
CA GLU A 8 -8.07 9.20 -18.44
C GLU A 8 -6.59 8.87 -18.68
N TRP A 9 -5.93 8.18 -17.74
CA TRP A 9 -4.55 7.73 -17.88
C TRP A 9 -4.43 6.70 -19.02
N ARG A 10 -4.06 7.16 -20.22
CA ARG A 10 -4.07 6.40 -21.47
C ARG A 10 -2.71 5.88 -21.94
N THR A 11 -1.68 5.83 -21.11
CA THR A 11 -0.33 5.50 -21.58
C THR A 11 0.14 4.11 -21.15
N SER A 12 0.55 3.32 -22.16
CA SER A 12 1.24 2.02 -22.06
C SER A 12 2.71 2.24 -21.65
N VAL A 13 2.92 2.92 -20.52
CA VAL A 13 4.27 3.05 -19.95
C VAL A 13 4.54 1.83 -19.09
N LYS A 14 5.56 1.05 -19.45
CA LYS A 14 6.15 0.07 -18.54
C LYS A 14 6.92 0.83 -17.46
N LEU A 15 6.20 1.23 -16.42
CA LEU A 15 6.79 1.90 -15.27
C LEU A 15 7.13 0.84 -14.22
N GLU A 16 8.41 0.63 -13.98
CA GLU A 16 8.92 -0.29 -12.95
C GLU A 16 9.09 0.43 -11.60
N TRP A 17 9.42 1.72 -11.61
CA TRP A 17 9.63 2.52 -10.40
C TRP A 17 8.76 3.78 -10.38
N LEU A 18 8.00 3.95 -9.30
CA LEU A 18 7.20 5.13 -9.04
C LEU A 18 7.66 5.79 -7.74
N ASN A 19 8.22 6.99 -7.85
CA ASN A 19 8.63 7.81 -6.71
C ASN A 19 7.78 9.08 -6.63
N ILE A 20 7.21 9.34 -5.46
CA ILE A 20 6.29 10.44 -5.20
C ILE A 20 6.88 11.30 -4.09
N GLU A 21 7.23 12.55 -4.37
CA GLU A 21 7.86 13.45 -3.40
C GLU A 21 7.08 14.76 -3.22
N GLY A 22 7.06 15.28 -1.99
CA GLY A 22 6.77 16.69 -1.72
C GLY A 22 5.33 17.16 -1.98
N SER A 23 4.39 16.27 -2.29
CA SER A 23 3.03 16.69 -2.61
C SER A 23 2.23 17.06 -1.36
N ARG A 24 1.85 18.34 -1.26
CA ARG A 24 1.00 18.89 -0.19
C ARG A 24 -0.50 18.75 -0.47
N LYS A 25 -0.88 18.35 -1.68
CA LYS A 25 -2.29 18.23 -2.12
C LYS A 25 -2.69 16.83 -2.55
N LEU A 26 -1.74 15.89 -2.68
CA LEU A 26 -2.06 14.52 -3.08
C LEU A 26 -2.89 13.84 -2.00
N ILE A 27 -4.05 13.31 -2.38
CA ILE A 27 -5.00 12.64 -1.48
C ILE A 27 -4.79 11.13 -1.55
N SER A 28 -4.66 10.59 -2.77
CA SER A 28 -4.43 9.18 -3.11
C SER A 28 -3.61 9.06 -4.41
N ILE A 29 -2.97 7.92 -4.65
CA ILE A 29 -2.24 7.65 -5.91
C ILE A 29 -3.21 7.57 -7.11
N SER A 30 -4.34 6.89 -6.97
CA SER A 30 -5.38 6.76 -8.00
C SER A 30 -6.67 7.50 -7.64
N LYS A 31 -7.34 8.04 -8.65
CA LYS A 31 -8.72 8.52 -8.59
C LYS A 31 -9.66 7.53 -9.27
N GLY A 32 -10.69 7.08 -8.54
CA GLY A 32 -11.65 6.08 -9.04
C GLY A 32 -10.98 4.76 -9.40
N VAL A 33 -11.72 3.92 -10.13
CA VAL A 33 -11.22 2.62 -10.59
C VAL A 33 -10.18 2.84 -11.70
N PRO A 34 -8.90 2.46 -11.51
CA PRO A 34 -7.89 2.58 -12.54
C PRO A 34 -8.16 1.58 -13.67
N PRO A 35 -7.83 1.91 -14.93
CA PRO A 35 -7.89 0.95 -16.04
C PRO A 35 -7.13 -0.34 -15.73
N GLU A 36 -7.59 -1.46 -16.27
CA GLU A 36 -6.89 -2.74 -16.13
C GLU A 36 -5.45 -2.64 -16.66
N GLY A 37 -4.51 -3.26 -15.96
CA GLY A 37 -3.09 -3.22 -16.32
C GLY A 37 -2.37 -1.92 -15.97
N THR A 38 -3.06 -0.96 -15.34
CA THR A 38 -2.43 0.26 -14.82
C THR A 38 -1.32 -0.11 -13.84
N LEU A 39 -0.08 0.31 -14.15
CA LEU A 39 1.11 0.03 -13.36
C LEU A 39 1.40 -1.48 -13.15
N ALA A 40 0.96 -2.34 -14.08
CA ALA A 40 1.13 -3.79 -13.94
C ALA A 40 2.60 -4.26 -13.79
N ASN A 41 3.54 -3.52 -14.36
CA ASN A 41 4.98 -3.82 -14.30
C ASN A 41 5.69 -3.09 -13.14
N LEU A 42 4.95 -2.45 -12.23
CA LEU A 42 5.54 -1.67 -11.14
C LEU A 42 6.18 -2.61 -10.12
N GLU A 43 7.48 -2.48 -9.92
CA GLU A 43 8.27 -3.24 -8.97
C GLU A 43 8.52 -2.46 -7.67
N VAL A 44 8.66 -1.14 -7.74
CA VAL A 44 8.97 -0.29 -6.58
C VAL A 44 8.04 0.90 -6.52
N LEU A 45 7.38 1.06 -5.37
CA LEU A 45 6.59 2.22 -5.02
C LEU A 45 7.23 2.94 -3.83
N ARG A 46 7.55 4.23 -4.01
CA ARG A 46 8.00 5.11 -2.93
C ARG A 46 7.14 6.35 -2.84
N SER A 47 6.70 6.68 -1.63
CA SER A 47 5.91 7.88 -1.35
C SER A 47 6.46 8.62 -0.15
N TYR A 48 6.91 9.86 -0.40
CA TYR A 48 7.42 10.83 0.56
C TYR A 48 6.49 12.05 0.55
N CYS A 49 5.35 11.92 1.21
CA CYS A 49 4.25 12.88 1.10
C CYS A 49 3.94 13.52 2.45
N ASN A 50 3.36 14.72 2.49
CA ASN A 50 3.02 15.37 3.78
C ASN A 50 1.52 15.34 4.09
N SER A 51 0.67 15.15 3.09
CA SER A 51 -0.77 15.45 3.19
C SER A 51 -1.73 14.33 2.75
N MET A 52 -1.21 13.21 2.27
CA MET A 52 -2.01 12.09 1.73
C MET A 52 -2.82 11.42 2.83
N ARG A 53 -4.09 11.07 2.53
CA ARG A 53 -4.98 10.36 3.47
C ARG A 53 -4.93 8.85 3.31
N ASN A 54 -4.83 8.38 2.06
CA ASN A 54 -4.71 6.97 1.71
C ASN A 54 -3.62 6.84 0.64
N SER A 55 -2.79 5.80 0.70
CA SER A 55 -1.74 5.65 -0.32
C SER A 55 -2.22 4.94 -1.58
N LEU A 56 -2.89 3.80 -1.44
CA LEU A 56 -3.22 2.93 -2.56
C LEU A 56 -4.71 2.59 -2.52
N SER A 57 -5.33 2.59 -3.69
CA SER A 57 -6.68 2.05 -3.81
C SER A 57 -6.65 0.53 -3.99
N PHE A 58 -7.65 -0.17 -3.47
CA PHE A 58 -7.76 -1.63 -3.56
C PHE A 58 -7.65 -2.12 -5.02
N GLU A 59 -8.34 -1.45 -5.94
CA GLU A 59 -8.40 -1.76 -7.37
C GLU A 59 -7.04 -1.54 -8.04
N LEU A 60 -6.29 -0.52 -7.64
CA LEU A 60 -4.93 -0.32 -8.12
C LEU A 60 -4.04 -1.47 -7.67
N VAL A 61 -4.11 -1.84 -6.39
CA VAL A 61 -3.29 -2.91 -5.81
C VAL A 61 -3.51 -4.25 -6.52
N GLN A 62 -4.72 -4.53 -7.01
CA GLN A 62 -4.99 -5.74 -7.78
C GLN A 62 -4.17 -5.82 -9.07
N ASN A 63 -3.78 -4.70 -9.66
CA ASN A 63 -2.92 -4.67 -10.85
C ASN A 63 -1.43 -4.86 -10.53
N LEU A 64 -0.99 -4.64 -9.29
CA LEU A 64 0.44 -4.55 -8.92
C LEU A 64 1.07 -5.93 -8.63
N LYS A 65 0.93 -6.89 -9.54
CA LYS A 65 1.41 -8.28 -9.33
C LYS A 65 2.94 -8.40 -9.32
N ASP A 66 3.63 -7.45 -9.95
CA ASP A 66 5.10 -7.40 -10.00
C ASP A 66 5.74 -6.58 -8.87
N LEU A 67 4.95 -6.03 -7.96
CA LEU A 67 5.44 -5.15 -6.90
C LEU A 67 6.28 -5.91 -5.88
N GLN A 68 7.51 -5.44 -5.68
CA GLN A 68 8.52 -6.03 -4.81
C GLN A 68 8.79 -5.19 -3.55
N GLU A 69 8.68 -3.85 -3.66
CA GLU A 69 9.00 -2.93 -2.58
C GLU A 69 7.97 -1.80 -2.45
N ILE A 70 7.49 -1.59 -1.22
CA ILE A 70 6.68 -0.43 -0.84
C ILE A 70 7.43 0.36 0.23
N VAL A 71 7.66 1.65 -0.03
CA VAL A 71 8.19 2.61 0.94
C VAL A 71 7.21 3.77 1.09
N ILE A 72 6.69 3.97 2.30
CA ILE A 72 5.83 5.11 2.62
C ILE A 72 6.42 5.83 3.83
N GLU A 73 6.80 7.08 3.62
CA GLU A 73 7.59 7.82 4.58
C GLU A 73 7.10 9.27 4.73
N ASN A 74 7.05 9.75 5.97
CA ASN A 74 6.69 11.13 6.36
C ASN A 74 5.24 11.57 6.03
N CYS A 75 4.36 10.65 5.67
CA CYS A 75 2.95 10.92 5.38
C CYS A 75 2.09 11.01 6.64
N ARG A 76 1.87 12.26 7.12
CA ARG A 76 1.23 12.55 8.41
C ARG A 76 -0.26 12.26 8.52
N ARG A 77 -0.96 12.14 7.39
CA ARG A 77 -2.43 11.98 7.33
C ARG A 77 -2.85 10.59 6.86
N VAL A 78 -1.89 9.69 6.58
CA VAL A 78 -2.21 8.34 6.12
C VAL A 78 -2.75 7.53 7.28
N GLU A 79 -4.03 7.16 7.22
CA GLU A 79 -4.68 6.30 8.22
C GLU A 79 -4.65 4.83 7.81
N THR A 80 -4.76 4.59 6.50
CA THR A 80 -4.73 3.26 5.88
C THR A 80 -3.85 3.26 4.63
N ILE A 81 -3.03 2.22 4.44
CA ILE A 81 -2.17 2.10 3.26
C ILE A 81 -2.99 1.70 2.02
N ILE A 82 -3.85 0.71 2.15
CA ILE A 82 -4.72 0.17 1.09
C ILE A 82 -6.18 0.36 1.49
N ALA A 83 -6.90 1.23 0.77
CA ALA A 83 -8.30 1.56 1.03
C ALA A 83 -9.15 1.38 -0.23
N ALA A 84 -10.46 1.18 -0.09
CA ALA A 84 -11.39 1.25 -1.22
C ALA A 84 -11.47 2.68 -1.77
N THR A 85 -11.81 2.83 -3.05
CA THR A 85 -12.05 4.16 -3.64
C THR A 85 -13.32 4.81 -3.06
N GLU A 86 -13.32 6.15 -2.96
CA GLU A 86 -14.48 6.92 -2.48
C GLU A 86 -15.72 6.76 -3.38
N ASP A 87 -15.55 6.32 -4.63
CA ASP A 87 -16.65 6.09 -5.59
C ASP A 87 -17.40 4.75 -5.37
N ILE A 88 -16.98 3.95 -4.38
CA ILE A 88 -17.59 2.66 -4.07
C ILE A 88 -18.17 2.71 -2.65
N ASP A 89 -19.46 3.04 -2.54
CA ASP A 89 -20.28 2.96 -1.32
C ASP A 89 -20.56 1.50 -0.86
N GLN A 90 -19.70 0.55 -1.18
CA GLN A 90 -19.90 -0.87 -0.84
C GLN A 90 -19.04 -1.29 0.35
N ILE A 91 -19.53 -0.90 1.52
CA ILE A 91 -19.04 -1.34 2.85
C ILE A 91 -19.17 -2.88 3.04
N ASN A 92 -19.82 -3.59 2.11
CA ASN A 92 -20.17 -5.00 2.27
C ASN A 92 -19.44 -6.01 1.35
N GLU A 93 -18.92 -5.62 0.18
CA GLU A 93 -18.22 -6.58 -0.72
C GLU A 93 -16.69 -6.65 -0.50
N VAL A 94 -16.08 -5.56 -0.01
CA VAL A 94 -14.62 -5.47 0.20
C VAL A 94 -14.15 -6.27 1.42
N ASN A 95 -15.06 -6.60 2.35
CA ASN A 95 -14.77 -7.38 3.56
C ASN A 95 -14.43 -8.85 3.26
N SER A 96 -14.62 -9.31 2.02
CA SER A 96 -14.36 -10.68 1.58
C SER A 96 -13.32 -10.78 0.45
N ALA A 97 -12.82 -9.66 -0.06
CA ALA A 97 -11.88 -9.64 -1.17
C ALA A 97 -10.42 -9.66 -0.68
N GLU A 98 -9.65 -10.67 -1.09
CA GLU A 98 -8.23 -10.79 -0.74
C GLU A 98 -7.37 -9.80 -1.56
N VAL A 99 -6.45 -9.12 -0.88
CA VAL A 99 -5.36 -8.38 -1.52
C VAL A 99 -4.22 -9.34 -1.79
N ILE A 100 -3.79 -9.49 -3.04
CA ILE A 100 -2.72 -10.43 -3.42
C ILE A 100 -1.55 -9.69 -4.04
N LEU A 101 -0.43 -9.67 -3.33
CA LEU A 101 0.86 -9.11 -3.76
C LEU A 101 1.94 -10.20 -3.70
N PRO A 102 1.99 -11.09 -4.72
CA PRO A 102 2.74 -12.35 -4.63
C PRO A 102 4.26 -12.14 -4.63
N LYS A 103 4.76 -11.02 -5.18
CA LYS A 103 6.19 -10.71 -5.27
C LYS A 103 6.66 -9.69 -4.24
N LEU A 104 5.79 -9.20 -3.35
CA LEU A 104 6.18 -8.19 -2.38
C LEU A 104 7.19 -8.77 -1.40
N GLN A 105 8.41 -8.21 -1.38
CA GLN A 105 9.51 -8.66 -0.55
C GLN A 105 9.80 -7.72 0.61
N LYS A 106 9.55 -6.42 0.43
CA LYS A 106 9.92 -5.38 1.39
C LYS A 106 8.80 -4.38 1.62
N LEU A 107 8.52 -4.12 2.89
CA LEU A 107 7.58 -3.10 3.33
C LEU A 107 8.23 -2.17 4.35
N LEU A 108 8.32 -0.88 4.02
CA LEU A 108 8.94 0.13 4.86
C LEU A 108 7.96 1.26 5.14
N LEU A 109 7.58 1.40 6.41
CA LEU A 109 6.60 2.36 6.89
C LEU A 109 7.26 3.26 7.95
N ARG A 110 7.41 4.54 7.64
CA ARG A 110 8.22 5.47 8.45
C ARG A 110 7.54 6.79 8.70
N SER A 111 7.52 7.26 9.94
CA SER A 111 6.98 8.57 10.33
C SER A 111 5.54 8.76 9.84
N LEU A 112 4.68 7.78 10.12
CA LEU A 112 3.26 7.75 9.76
C LEU A 112 2.40 7.85 11.04
N PRO A 113 2.29 9.05 11.65
CA PRO A 113 1.68 9.23 12.96
C PRO A 113 0.19 8.91 13.03
N ALA A 114 -0.52 8.93 11.89
CA ALA A 114 -1.96 8.65 11.83
C ALA A 114 -2.27 7.21 11.38
N LEU A 115 -1.26 6.42 11.01
CA LEU A 115 -1.45 5.09 10.42
C LEU A 115 -2.05 4.13 11.45
N ARG A 116 -3.24 3.59 11.19
CA ARG A 116 -3.97 2.68 12.10
C ARG A 116 -3.98 1.24 11.60
N THR A 117 -4.08 1.06 10.28
CA THR A 117 -4.05 -0.24 9.63
C THR A 117 -3.35 -0.15 8.28
N ILE A 118 -2.84 -1.26 7.77
CA ILE A 118 -2.25 -1.32 6.42
C ILE A 118 -3.33 -1.66 5.40
N CYS A 119 -4.17 -2.64 5.71
CA CYS A 119 -5.30 -3.04 4.89
C CYS A 119 -6.40 -3.55 5.82
N SER A 120 -7.66 -3.27 5.51
CA SER A 120 -8.83 -3.81 6.22
C SER A 120 -9.22 -5.21 5.76
N SER A 121 -8.65 -5.69 4.64
CA SER A 121 -8.94 -6.99 4.05
C SER A 121 -7.77 -7.96 4.21
N VAL A 122 -8.04 -9.25 4.08
CA VAL A 122 -7.02 -10.30 4.08
C VAL A 122 -5.98 -9.99 3.02
N THR A 123 -4.71 -9.95 3.42
CA THR A 123 -3.60 -9.60 2.52
C THR A 123 -2.62 -10.76 2.39
N ILE A 124 -2.46 -11.28 1.17
CA ILE A 124 -1.53 -12.34 0.80
C ILE A 124 -0.24 -11.73 0.26
N CYS A 125 0.86 -11.93 0.98
CA CYS A 125 2.19 -11.47 0.60
C CYS A 125 3.24 -12.54 0.90
N ASP A 126 3.12 -13.72 0.29
CA ASP A 126 3.93 -14.89 0.66
C ASP A 126 5.44 -14.72 0.40
N SER A 127 5.85 -13.72 -0.38
CA SER A 127 7.27 -13.38 -0.60
C SER A 127 7.84 -12.37 0.41
N LEU A 128 7.03 -11.88 1.36
CA LEU A 128 7.41 -10.77 2.23
C LEU A 128 8.50 -11.22 3.20
N SER A 129 9.70 -10.65 3.03
CA SER A 129 10.89 -11.07 3.76
C SER A 129 11.39 -10.04 4.77
N PHE A 130 11.04 -8.77 4.57
CA PHE A 130 11.50 -7.66 5.39
C PHE A 130 10.39 -6.66 5.65
N ILE A 131 10.18 -6.34 6.93
CA ILE A 131 9.26 -5.31 7.37
C ILE A 131 10.02 -4.31 8.24
N GLU A 132 9.89 -3.03 7.95
CA GLU A 132 10.33 -1.95 8.85
C GLU A 132 9.17 -1.02 9.19
N VAL A 133 8.91 -0.83 10.48
CA VAL A 133 7.90 0.09 11.00
C VAL A 133 8.53 1.02 12.04
N VAL A 134 8.65 2.30 11.71
CA VAL A 134 9.37 3.28 12.56
C VAL A 134 8.56 4.57 12.68
N LYS A 135 8.25 4.99 13.91
CA LYS A 135 7.47 6.20 14.22
C LYS A 135 6.04 6.09 13.66
N CYS A 136 5.38 4.97 13.92
CA CYS A 136 3.99 4.70 13.52
C CYS A 136 3.13 4.35 14.75
N PRO A 137 2.96 5.27 15.73
CA PRO A 137 2.45 4.99 17.08
C PRO A 137 0.99 4.51 17.15
N GLU A 138 0.18 4.78 16.11
CA GLU A 138 -1.23 4.41 16.06
C GLU A 138 -1.47 3.05 15.41
N LEU A 139 -0.46 2.50 14.73
CA LEU A 139 -0.56 1.19 14.12
C LEU A 139 -0.44 0.19 15.27
N LYS A 140 -1.36 -0.78 15.35
CA LYS A 140 -1.41 -1.77 16.45
C LYS A 140 -1.37 -3.21 16.01
N VAL A 141 -1.66 -3.48 14.73
CA VAL A 141 -1.52 -4.81 14.15
C VAL A 141 -0.94 -4.74 12.72
N LEU A 142 0.11 -5.55 12.52
CA LEU A 142 0.47 -6.27 11.30
C LEU A 142 -0.66 -6.96 10.49
N PRO A 143 -1.17 -6.53 9.31
CA PRO A 143 -2.31 -7.22 8.68
C PRO A 143 -1.99 -8.69 8.33
N PHE A 144 -0.71 -9.00 8.07
CA PHE A 144 -0.26 -10.35 7.72
C PHE A 144 -0.28 -11.33 8.92
N PHE A 145 -0.56 -10.85 10.13
CA PHE A 145 -0.70 -11.69 11.33
C PHE A 145 -2.15 -12.10 11.63
N MET A 146 -3.14 -11.56 10.92
CA MET A 146 -4.55 -11.92 11.15
C MET A 146 -4.88 -13.32 10.61
N GLU A 147 -4.19 -13.77 9.55
CA GLU A 147 -4.19 -15.15 9.05
C GLU A 147 -2.76 -15.52 8.66
N ILE A 148 -1.96 -15.94 9.64
CA ILE A 148 -0.60 -16.39 9.40
C ILE A 148 -0.64 -17.65 8.54
N ARG A 149 -0.38 -17.52 7.23
CA ARG A 149 -0.15 -18.67 6.35
C ARG A 149 1.25 -19.20 6.64
N GLN A 150 1.40 -20.53 6.73
CA GLN A 150 2.71 -21.17 6.97
C GLN A 150 3.80 -20.64 6.02
N GLN A 151 3.43 -20.38 4.77
CA GLN A 151 4.34 -19.87 3.75
C GLN A 151 4.87 -18.45 4.05
N LEU A 152 4.08 -17.58 4.68
CA LEU A 152 4.55 -16.27 5.15
C LEU A 152 5.53 -16.41 6.32
N VAL A 153 5.31 -17.38 7.22
CA VAL A 153 6.22 -17.67 8.33
C VAL A 153 7.60 -18.07 7.80
N ASP A 154 7.62 -18.84 6.71
CA ASP A 154 8.86 -19.34 6.12
C ASP A 154 9.64 -18.26 5.36
N SER A 155 8.94 -17.27 4.79
CA SER A 155 9.56 -16.22 3.98
C SER A 155 9.98 -14.98 4.77
N LEU A 156 9.31 -14.66 5.88
CA LEU A 156 9.57 -13.49 6.70
C LEU A 156 10.87 -13.66 7.51
N LYS A 157 11.91 -12.90 7.14
CA LYS A 157 13.26 -13.02 7.72
C LYS A 157 13.53 -12.00 8.81
N GLU A 158 12.97 -10.80 8.66
CA GLU A 158 13.29 -9.68 9.56
C GLU A 158 12.10 -8.74 9.73
N ILE A 159 11.83 -8.39 10.99
CA ILE A 159 10.94 -7.32 11.37
C ILE A 159 11.73 -6.34 12.20
N LYS A 160 11.82 -5.10 11.74
CA LYS A 160 12.46 -4.00 12.44
C LYS A 160 11.42 -2.98 12.86
N GLY A 161 11.41 -2.63 14.14
CA GLY A 161 10.60 -1.53 14.63
C GLY A 161 11.10 -0.99 15.95
N ASN A 162 10.59 0.19 16.33
CA ASN A 162 10.81 0.67 17.68
C ASN A 162 9.87 -0.08 18.66
N ARG A 163 10.06 0.06 19.99
CA ARG A 163 9.34 -0.74 21.01
C ARG A 163 7.81 -0.69 20.92
N ASN A 164 7.25 0.34 20.27
CA ASN A 164 5.81 0.50 20.05
C ASN A 164 5.47 0.60 18.54
N TRP A 165 6.49 0.44 17.70
CA TRP A 165 6.60 0.89 16.31
C TRP A 165 6.42 2.39 16.12
#